data_AF-A0A238YH03-F1
#
_entry.id   AF-A0A238YH03-F1
#
_cell.length_a   1.000
_cell.length_b   1.000
_cell.length_c   1.000
_cell.angle_alpha   90.00
_cell.angle_beta   90.00
_cell.angle_gamma   90.00
#
_symmetry.space_group_name_H-M   'P 1'
#
loop_
_entity.id
_entity.type
_entity.pdbx_description
1 polymer ?
#
loop_
_entity_poly.entity_id
_entity_poly.type
_entity_poly.pdbx_seq_one_letter_code
_entity_poly.pdbx_strand_id
1 'polypeptide(L)'
;MNDTALQSLEQAVSMALGTGFLNWTSDVNGNRFGWVKLGTPESLLSIAPPLAQCGARLMTVTAYRGDKFGRMEMEGHEVSYHFDLEGVVVTVSVCLPDTPPTVPSITPWFKNADWNEREFAELYGIVLKDHPNPRRLFLDSSLDAAILDRLVPLSTMMNGASTTTLWEKVFSGKQLPEWTKGGNN
;
A
#
# COMPACT_ATOMS: atom_id res chain seq x y z
N MET A 1 -30.32 1.16 7.66
CA MET A 1 -30.23 -0.05 6.83
C MET A 1 -28.86 -0.73 6.89
N ASN A 2 -27.78 -0.08 7.37
CA ASN A 2 -26.42 -0.64 7.31
C ASN A 2 -25.94 -1.32 8.61
N ASP A 3 -26.78 -1.43 9.64
CA ASP A 3 -26.36 -1.97 10.94
C ASP A 3 -26.01 -3.46 10.87
N THR A 4 -26.69 -4.23 10.02
CA THR A 4 -26.38 -5.65 9.80
C THR A 4 -25.04 -5.84 9.09
N ALA A 5 -24.72 -4.98 8.11
CA ALA A 5 -23.43 -5.01 7.41
C ALA A 5 -22.29 -4.63 8.37
N LEU A 6 -22.49 -3.61 9.21
CA LEU A 6 -21.53 -3.22 10.26
C LEU A 6 -21.22 -4.38 11.21
N GLN A 7 -22.26 -5.05 11.73
CA GLN A 7 -22.11 -6.19 12.62
C GLN A 7 -21.42 -7.37 11.92
N SER A 8 -21.76 -7.63 10.66
CA SER A 8 -21.16 -8.72 9.88
C SER A 8 -19.66 -8.49 9.63
N LEU A 9 -19.27 -7.25 9.31
CA LEU A 9 -17.88 -6.87 9.16
C LEU A 9 -17.12 -6.92 10.49
N GLU A 10 -17.72 -6.41 11.56
CA GLU A 10 -17.12 -6.45 12.89
C GLU A 10 -16.90 -7.90 13.37
N GLN A 11 -17.87 -8.78 13.12
CA GLN A 11 -17.75 -10.21 13.40
C GLN A 11 -16.66 -10.86 12.53
N ALA A 12 -16.61 -10.58 11.22
CA ALA A 12 -15.60 -11.13 10.32
C ALA A 12 -14.18 -10.73 10.74
N VAL A 13 -13.97 -9.46 11.09
CA VAL A 13 -12.67 -8.95 11.59
C VAL A 13 -12.34 -9.57 12.95
N SER A 14 -13.31 -9.64 13.85
CA SER A 14 -13.12 -10.20 15.19
C SER A 14 -12.81 -11.71 15.17
N MET A 15 -13.36 -12.46 14.22
CA MET A 15 -13.02 -13.87 14.02
C MET A 15 -11.57 -14.08 13.56
N ALA A 16 -11.02 -13.13 12.80
CA ALA A 16 -9.67 -13.23 12.26
C ALA A 16 -8.59 -12.73 13.22
N LEU A 17 -8.83 -11.60 13.88
CA LEU A 17 -7.81 -10.86 14.65
C LEU A 17 -8.15 -10.70 16.13
N GLY A 18 -9.37 -11.05 16.55
CA GLY A 18 -9.90 -10.72 17.87
C GLY A 18 -10.55 -9.33 17.93
N THR A 19 -11.08 -8.99 19.11
CA THR A 19 -11.79 -7.73 19.33
C THR A 19 -10.84 -6.54 19.45
N GLY A 20 -11.21 -5.38 18.91
CA GLY A 20 -10.50 -4.11 19.12
C GLY A 20 -9.54 -3.68 17.99
N PHE A 21 -9.41 -4.46 16.92
CA PHE A 21 -8.59 -4.09 15.75
C PHE A 21 -9.31 -3.18 14.74
N LEU A 22 -10.63 -3.06 14.85
CA LEU A 22 -11.47 -2.30 13.94
C LEU A 22 -11.82 -0.94 14.55
N ASN A 23 -11.36 0.12 13.90
CA ASN A 23 -11.68 1.50 14.28
C ASN A 23 -12.71 2.08 13.31
N TRP A 24 -13.82 2.59 13.83
CA TRP A 24 -14.86 3.23 13.03
C TRP A 24 -14.70 4.75 13.00
N THR A 25 -14.83 5.32 11.82
CA THR A 25 -14.99 6.77 11.61
C THR A 25 -16.27 7.05 10.85
N SER A 26 -16.85 8.23 11.02
CA SER A 26 -18.04 8.65 10.29
C SER A 26 -17.86 10.01 9.63
N ASP A 27 -18.50 10.21 8.48
CA ASP A 27 -18.57 11.51 7.83
C ASP A 27 -19.77 12.34 8.31
N VAL A 28 -19.88 13.58 7.79
CA VAL A 28 -20.99 14.50 8.08
C VAL A 28 -22.35 13.99 7.58
N ASN A 29 -22.37 13.03 6.66
CA ASN A 29 -23.57 12.44 6.08
C ASN A 29 -24.00 11.16 6.82
N GLY A 30 -23.25 10.74 7.85
CA GLY A 30 -23.52 9.53 8.63
C GLY A 30 -22.99 8.23 8.00
N ASN A 31 -22.21 8.30 6.92
CA ASN A 31 -21.54 7.14 6.35
C ASN A 31 -20.45 6.66 7.31
N ARG A 32 -20.29 5.34 7.44
CA ARG A 32 -19.29 4.73 8.33
C ARG A 32 -18.18 4.05 7.55
N PHE A 33 -16.96 4.25 8.01
CA PHE A 33 -15.74 3.69 7.45
C PHE A 33 -14.96 2.98 8.55
N GLY A 34 -14.66 1.70 8.32
CA GLY A 34 -13.85 0.88 9.21
C GLY A 34 -12.39 0.91 8.79
N TRP A 35 -11.49 0.96 9.78
CA TRP A 35 -10.05 0.96 9.58
C TRP A 35 -9.43 -0.15 10.40
N VAL A 36 -8.69 -1.03 9.73
CA VAL A 36 -7.92 -2.12 10.35
C VAL A 36 -6.47 -1.94 9.94
N LYS A 37 -5.57 -1.84 10.92
CA LYS A 37 -4.13 -1.85 10.66
C LYS A 37 -3.54 -3.17 11.14
N LEU A 38 -3.01 -3.94 10.20
CA LEU A 38 -2.35 -5.21 10.46
C LEU A 38 -0.90 -4.97 10.87
N GLY A 39 -0.45 -5.70 11.90
CA GLY A 39 0.95 -5.66 12.32
C GLY A 39 1.88 -6.50 11.46
N THR A 40 1.37 -7.55 10.80
CA THR A 40 2.15 -8.46 9.96
C THR A 40 1.45 -8.76 8.63
N PRO A 41 2.18 -8.95 7.52
CA PRO A 41 1.59 -9.30 6.23
C PRO A 41 0.84 -10.62 6.21
N GLU A 42 1.26 -11.60 7.01
CA GLU A 42 0.62 -12.92 7.09
C GLU A 42 -0.81 -12.84 7.64
N SER A 43 -1.09 -11.84 8.49
CA SER A 43 -2.44 -11.60 9.03
C SER A 43 -3.47 -11.29 7.93
N LEU A 44 -3.02 -10.88 6.74
CA LEU A 44 -3.86 -10.67 5.58
C LEU A 44 -4.55 -11.96 5.12
N LEU A 45 -3.86 -13.11 5.23
CA LEU A 45 -4.42 -14.42 4.88
C LEU A 45 -5.48 -14.88 5.89
N SER A 46 -5.41 -14.39 7.13
CA SER A 46 -6.40 -14.70 8.18
C SER A 46 -7.68 -13.90 8.01
N ILE A 47 -7.59 -12.64 7.55
CA ILE A 47 -8.74 -11.73 7.42
C ILE A 47 -9.46 -11.87 6.07
N ALA A 48 -8.77 -12.25 4.99
CA ALA A 48 -9.37 -12.39 3.67
C ALA A 48 -10.53 -13.42 3.60
N PRO A 49 -10.42 -14.65 4.17
CA PRO A 49 -11.51 -15.62 4.12
C PRO A 49 -12.79 -15.16 4.83
N PRO A 50 -12.76 -14.64 6.09
CA PRO A 50 -13.96 -14.14 6.75
C PRO A 50 -14.64 -12.99 6.00
N LEU A 51 -13.86 -12.07 5.42
CA LEU A 51 -14.40 -10.98 4.60
C LEU A 51 -15.07 -11.50 3.32
N ALA A 52 -14.48 -12.50 2.67
CA ALA A 52 -15.10 -13.13 1.51
C ALA A 52 -16.38 -13.89 1.89
N GLN A 53 -16.40 -14.57 3.04
CA GLN A 53 -17.55 -15.31 3.55
C GLN A 53 -18.73 -14.42 3.91
N CYS A 54 -18.49 -13.21 4.45
CA CYS A 54 -19.54 -12.25 4.72
C CYS A 54 -20.04 -11.50 3.47
N GLY A 55 -19.47 -11.79 2.30
CA GLY A 55 -19.88 -11.21 1.02
C GLY A 55 -19.28 -9.84 0.73
N ALA A 56 -18.23 -9.44 1.45
CA ALA A 56 -17.53 -8.19 1.17
C ALA A 56 -16.89 -8.24 -0.23
N ARG A 57 -16.83 -7.10 -0.90
CA ARG A 57 -16.26 -6.95 -2.24
C ARG A 57 -14.99 -6.14 -2.17
N LEU A 58 -13.90 -6.66 -2.73
CA LEU A 58 -12.68 -5.88 -2.90
C LEU A 58 -12.92 -4.80 -3.96
N MET A 59 -12.73 -3.53 -3.59
CA MET A 59 -12.96 -2.38 -4.46
C MET A 59 -11.68 -1.97 -5.18
N THR A 60 -10.62 -1.71 -4.41
CA THR A 60 -9.31 -1.29 -4.92
C THR A 60 -8.22 -1.61 -3.90
N VAL A 61 -6.98 -1.68 -4.36
CA VAL A 61 -5.79 -1.80 -3.50
C VAL A 61 -4.84 -0.67 -3.81
N THR A 62 -4.40 0.04 -2.78
CA THR A 62 -3.46 1.15 -2.92
C THR A 62 -2.18 0.81 -2.18
N ALA A 63 -1.05 0.82 -2.86
CA ALA A 63 0.26 0.77 -2.23
C ALA A 63 0.88 2.17 -2.22
N TYR A 64 1.63 2.48 -1.16
CA TYR A 64 2.41 3.70 -1.07
C TYR A 64 3.61 3.51 -0.17
N ARG A 65 4.55 4.45 -0.25
CA ARG A 65 5.70 4.53 0.66
C ARG A 65 5.45 5.57 1.75
N GLY A 66 5.66 5.19 3.01
CA GLY A 66 5.47 6.09 4.15
C GLY A 66 6.46 7.26 4.17
N ASP A 67 7.71 6.99 3.78
CA ASP A 67 8.85 7.91 3.86
C ASP A 67 8.83 9.06 2.83
N LYS A 68 8.17 8.88 1.67
CA LYS A 68 8.26 9.82 0.55
C LYS A 68 7.34 11.03 0.60
N PHE A 69 6.32 11.05 1.46
CA PHE A 69 5.26 12.08 1.48
C PHE A 69 5.07 12.78 2.83
N GLY A 70 6.12 12.90 3.64
CA GLY A 70 6.10 13.72 4.87
C GLY A 70 5.55 13.00 6.10
N ARG A 71 5.28 11.69 6.03
CA ARG A 71 5.10 10.83 7.21
C ARG A 71 6.44 10.20 7.57
N MET A 72 7.33 11.01 8.15
CA MET A 72 8.72 10.63 8.50
C MET A 72 8.84 9.49 9.54
N GLU A 73 7.72 8.98 10.08
CA GLU A 73 7.73 8.04 11.21
C GLU A 73 7.58 6.56 10.81
N MET A 74 7.34 6.25 9.53
CA MET A 74 7.22 4.86 9.06
C MET A 74 8.11 4.62 7.84
N GLU A 75 9.21 3.90 8.07
CA GLU A 75 10.03 3.31 7.00
C GLU A 75 9.26 2.14 6.36
N GLY A 76 9.36 2.01 5.03
CA GLY A 76 8.79 0.90 4.25
C GLY A 76 7.54 1.20 3.42
N HIS A 77 7.05 0.15 2.76
CA HIS A 77 5.83 0.17 1.96
C HIS A 77 4.61 -0.18 2.81
N GLU A 78 3.49 0.50 2.57
CA GLU A 78 2.18 0.16 3.14
C GLU A 78 1.21 -0.13 2.00
N VAL A 79 0.43 -1.20 2.14
CA VAL A 79 -0.60 -1.60 1.18
C VAL A 79 -1.95 -1.57 1.88
N SER A 80 -2.93 -0.91 1.26
CA SER A 80 -4.28 -0.75 1.79
C SER A 80 -5.30 -1.39 0.86
N TYR A 81 -6.02 -2.39 1.36
CA TYR A 81 -7.09 -3.09 0.67
C TYR A 81 -8.43 -2.52 1.11
N HIS A 82 -9.22 -2.03 0.16
CA HIS A 82 -10.52 -1.41 0.44
C HIS A 82 -11.64 -2.39 0.09
N PHE A 83 -12.45 -2.74 1.08
CA PHE A 83 -13.59 -3.64 0.94
C PHE A 83 -14.91 -2.90 1.15
N ASP A 84 -15.93 -3.25 0.39
CA ASP A 84 -17.30 -2.75 0.54
C ASP A 84 -18.26 -3.88 0.88
N LEU A 85 -19.13 -3.65 1.86
CA LEU A 85 -20.30 -4.49 2.14
C LEU A 85 -21.52 -3.59 2.33
N GLU A 86 -22.46 -3.64 1.38
CA GLU A 86 -23.73 -2.89 1.42
C GLU A 86 -23.56 -1.37 1.68
N GLY A 87 -22.49 -0.77 1.14
CA GLY A 87 -22.18 0.66 1.31
C GLY A 87 -21.40 0.99 2.59
N VAL A 88 -21.03 -0.01 3.39
CA VAL A 88 -20.07 0.14 4.49
C VAL A 88 -18.70 -0.26 3.99
N VAL A 89 -17.73 0.65 4.09
CA VAL A 89 -16.37 0.42 3.60
C VAL A 89 -15.45 0.08 4.76
N VAL A 90 -14.64 -0.97 4.63
CA VAL A 90 -13.57 -1.32 5.55
C VAL A 90 -12.25 -1.32 4.80
N THR A 91 -11.28 -0.57 5.32
CA THR A 91 -9.91 -0.53 4.79
C THR A 91 -9.00 -1.35 5.68
N VAL A 92 -8.32 -2.31 5.10
CA VAL A 92 -7.31 -3.14 5.75
C VAL A 92 -5.93 -2.70 5.25
N SER A 93 -5.15 -2.08 6.11
CA SER A 93 -3.80 -1.61 5.81
C SER A 93 -2.76 -2.53 6.43
N VAL A 94 -1.71 -2.83 5.69
CA VAL A 94 -0.59 -3.66 6.11
C VAL A 94 0.72 -2.94 5.84
N CYS A 95 1.57 -2.83 6.87
CA CYS A 95 2.95 -2.38 6.72
C CYS A 95 3.83 -3.56 6.31
N LEU A 96 4.67 -3.37 5.29
CA LEU A 96 5.61 -4.37 4.81
C LEU A 96 7.00 -4.05 5.37
N PRO A 97 7.67 -4.99 6.06
CA PRO A 97 9.05 -4.81 6.49
C PRO A 97 10.01 -4.79 5.29
N ASP A 98 11.06 -3.96 5.35
CA ASP A 98 12.13 -3.85 4.33
C ASP A 98 13.23 -4.91 4.60
N THR A 99 13.88 -5.63 3.68
CA THR A 99 14.02 -5.66 2.20
C THR A 99 14.26 -7.13 1.77
N PRO A 100 13.58 -7.68 0.75
CA PRO A 100 12.57 -7.04 -0.10
C PRO A 100 11.17 -7.01 0.55
N PRO A 101 10.40 -5.93 0.34
CA PRO A 101 9.02 -5.85 0.83
C PRO A 101 8.18 -6.96 0.20
N THR A 102 7.51 -7.75 1.04
CA THR A 102 6.79 -8.96 0.60
C THR A 102 5.38 -8.98 1.17
N VAL A 103 4.40 -9.30 0.33
CA VAL A 103 2.98 -9.43 0.74
C VAL A 103 2.39 -10.73 0.18
N PRO A 104 1.61 -11.49 0.98
CA PRO A 104 0.88 -12.64 0.47
C PRO A 104 -0.32 -12.21 -0.37
N SER A 105 -0.59 -12.96 -1.44
CA SER A 105 -1.73 -12.71 -2.33
C SER A 105 -3.06 -13.14 -1.71
N ILE A 106 -4.11 -12.33 -1.89
CA ILE A 106 -5.48 -12.68 -1.51
C ILE A 106 -6.33 -13.18 -2.69
N THR A 107 -5.70 -13.40 -3.85
CA THR A 107 -6.36 -13.94 -5.06
C THR A 107 -7.16 -15.24 -4.86
N PRO A 108 -6.83 -16.16 -3.92
CA PRO A 108 -7.67 -17.34 -3.67
C PRO A 108 -9.11 -17.00 -3.23
N TRP A 109 -9.30 -15.86 -2.55
CA TRP A 109 -10.60 -15.39 -2.08
C TRP A 109 -11.17 -14.28 -2.98
N PHE A 110 -10.30 -13.39 -3.48
CA PHE A 110 -10.69 -12.23 -4.29
C PHE A 110 -10.01 -12.27 -5.65
N LYS A 111 -10.66 -12.87 -6.65
CA LYS A 111 -10.09 -13.00 -8.01
C LYS A 111 -9.73 -11.65 -8.66
N ASN A 112 -10.44 -10.58 -8.32
CA ASN A 112 -10.17 -9.24 -8.83
C ASN A 112 -8.92 -8.58 -8.19
N ALA A 113 -8.32 -9.20 -7.17
CA ALA A 113 -7.05 -8.77 -6.61
C ALA A 113 -5.89 -8.98 -7.60
N ASP A 114 -5.99 -9.89 -8.58
CA ASP A 114 -4.89 -10.24 -9.50
C ASP A 114 -4.26 -9.00 -10.18
N TRP A 115 -5.09 -8.10 -10.71
CA TRP A 115 -4.59 -6.91 -11.41
C TRP A 115 -4.02 -5.88 -10.44
N ASN A 116 -4.73 -5.63 -9.34
CA ASN A 116 -4.30 -4.67 -8.32
C ASN A 116 -2.96 -5.08 -7.69
N GLU A 117 -2.82 -6.37 -7.36
CA GLU A 117 -1.61 -6.94 -6.78
C GLU A 117 -0.42 -6.84 -7.74
N ARG A 118 -0.63 -7.18 -9.02
CA ARG A 118 0.43 -7.07 -10.04
C ARG A 118 0.80 -5.62 -10.35
N GLU A 119 -0.16 -4.70 -10.32
CA GLU A 119 0.08 -3.26 -10.50
C GLU A 119 1.02 -2.72 -9.44
N PHE A 120 0.71 -2.88 -8.15
CA PHE A 120 1.57 -2.32 -7.12
C PHE A 120 2.92 -3.07 -7.03
N ALA A 121 2.94 -4.38 -7.30
CA ALA A 121 4.17 -5.16 -7.33
C ALA A 121 5.15 -4.62 -8.38
N GLU A 122 4.64 -4.28 -9.55
CA GLU A 122 5.42 -3.68 -10.63
C GLU A 122 5.86 -2.24 -10.32
N LEU A 123 4.96 -1.40 -9.80
CA LEU A 123 5.21 0.02 -9.55
C LEU A 123 6.14 0.29 -8.35
N TYR A 124 6.04 -0.51 -7.30
CA TYR A 124 6.75 -0.35 -6.03
C TYR A 124 7.81 -1.43 -5.77
N GLY A 125 7.91 -2.46 -6.64
CA GLY A 125 8.87 -3.55 -6.45
C GLY A 125 8.52 -4.49 -5.29
N ILE A 126 7.24 -4.56 -4.91
CA ILE A 126 6.75 -5.44 -3.84
C ILE A 126 6.69 -6.88 -4.36
N VAL A 127 7.21 -7.83 -3.58
CA VAL A 127 7.19 -9.25 -3.90
C VAL A 127 5.84 -9.85 -3.50
N LEU A 128 5.15 -10.47 -4.46
CA LEU A 128 3.90 -11.19 -4.21
C LEU A 128 4.19 -12.66 -3.88
N LYS A 129 3.79 -13.11 -2.69
CA LYS A 129 3.88 -14.51 -2.28
C LYS A 129 2.59 -15.25 -2.63
N ASP A 130 2.72 -16.47 -3.15
CA ASP A 130 1.61 -17.39 -3.48
C ASP A 130 0.61 -16.84 -4.53
N HIS A 131 1.03 -15.88 -5.35
CA HIS A 131 0.23 -15.33 -6.44
C HIS A 131 0.22 -16.26 -7.67
N PRO A 132 -0.93 -16.53 -8.31
CA PRO A 132 -1.02 -17.46 -9.44
C PRO A 132 -0.24 -17.00 -10.68
N ASN A 133 -0.12 -15.68 -10.88
CA ASN A 133 0.59 -15.08 -12.02
C ASN A 133 1.39 -13.82 -11.63
N PRO A 134 2.60 -13.94 -11.05
CA PRO A 134 3.38 -12.81 -10.54
C PRO A 134 4.14 -12.03 -11.65
N ARG A 135 3.59 -11.97 -12.86
CA ARG A 135 4.23 -11.27 -14.00
C ARG A 135 3.88 -9.79 -13.99
N ARG A 136 4.79 -8.96 -14.49
CA ARG A 136 4.56 -7.54 -14.81
C ARG A 136 3.24 -7.36 -15.58
N LEU A 137 2.54 -6.27 -15.31
CA LEU A 137 1.20 -6.04 -15.82
C LEU A 137 1.19 -5.08 -17.02
N PHE A 138 1.83 -3.91 -16.92
CA PHE A 138 1.66 -2.86 -17.92
C PHE A 138 2.88 -1.97 -18.19
N LEU A 139 3.93 -1.94 -17.36
CA LEU A 139 5.10 -1.14 -17.72
C LEU A 139 5.85 -1.79 -18.88
N ASP A 140 6.39 -0.94 -19.75
CA ASP A 140 7.25 -1.41 -20.83
C ASP A 140 8.48 -2.14 -20.27
N SER A 141 8.91 -3.19 -20.97
CA SER A 141 10.06 -4.01 -20.58
C SER A 141 11.38 -3.23 -20.44
N SER A 142 11.51 -2.07 -21.10
CA SER A 142 12.66 -1.18 -21.00
C SER A 142 12.71 -0.38 -19.69
N LEU A 143 11.58 -0.24 -18.99
CA LEU A 143 11.51 0.45 -17.71
C LEU A 143 11.81 -0.53 -16.58
N ASP A 144 12.64 -0.11 -15.63
CA ASP A 144 12.88 -0.91 -14.43
C ASP A 144 11.62 -1.01 -13.55
N ALA A 145 11.50 -2.12 -12.82
CA ALA A 145 10.52 -2.25 -11.75
C ALA A 145 10.82 -1.26 -10.60
N ALA A 146 9.82 -1.04 -9.74
CA ALA A 146 9.91 -0.09 -8.62
C ALA A 146 10.16 1.36 -9.08
N ILE A 147 9.55 1.78 -10.19
CA ILE A 147 9.79 3.11 -10.75
C ILE A 147 9.34 4.22 -9.80
N LEU A 148 8.26 4.01 -9.04
CA LEU A 148 7.74 4.98 -8.06
C LEU A 148 8.69 5.13 -6.85
N ASP A 149 9.46 4.09 -6.54
CA ASP A 149 10.51 4.13 -5.52
C ASP A 149 11.70 5.01 -5.92
N ARG A 150 11.83 5.35 -7.20
CA ARG A 150 12.87 6.27 -7.70
C ARG A 150 12.33 7.64 -8.10
N LEU A 151 11.01 7.82 -8.13
CA LEU A 151 10.43 9.12 -8.46
C LEU A 151 10.88 10.17 -7.44
N VAL A 152 11.37 11.27 -8.01
CA VAL A 152 11.66 12.51 -7.29
C VAL A 152 10.46 13.43 -7.48
N PRO A 153 9.82 13.92 -6.40
CA PRO A 153 8.68 14.81 -6.51
C PRO A 153 9.01 16.07 -7.32
N LEU A 154 8.06 16.55 -8.12
CA LEU A 154 8.23 17.74 -8.96
C LEU A 154 8.67 18.97 -8.14
N SER A 155 8.12 19.14 -6.94
CA SER A 155 8.54 20.21 -6.02
C SER A 155 10.02 20.13 -5.65
N THR A 156 10.55 18.92 -5.48
CA THR A 156 12.00 18.71 -5.26
C THR A 156 12.80 19.06 -6.53
N MET A 157 12.29 18.71 -7.72
CA MET A 157 12.94 19.07 -8.98
C MET A 157 12.94 20.59 -9.23
N MET A 158 11.82 21.27 -8.98
CA MET A 158 11.68 22.73 -9.17
C MET A 158 12.52 23.53 -8.17
N ASN A 159 12.69 23.04 -6.94
CA ASN A 159 13.59 23.65 -5.96
C ASN A 159 15.07 23.31 -6.19
N GLY A 160 15.38 22.28 -7.00
CA GLY A 160 16.74 21.84 -7.30
C GLY A 160 17.57 22.80 -8.16
N ALA A 161 16.94 23.84 -8.74
CA ALA A 161 17.67 24.95 -9.35
C ALA A 161 18.36 25.85 -8.30
N SER A 162 17.88 25.82 -7.06
CA SER A 162 18.37 26.63 -5.94
C SER A 162 19.07 25.81 -4.84
N THR A 163 19.01 24.47 -4.88
CA THR A 163 19.59 23.58 -3.86
C THR A 163 20.24 22.32 -4.45
N THR A 164 21.15 21.68 -3.71
CA THR A 164 21.81 20.40 -4.10
C THR A 164 20.91 19.17 -3.93
N THR A 165 19.75 19.32 -3.30
CA THR A 165 18.85 18.24 -2.85
C THR A 165 18.38 17.32 -3.98
N LEU A 166 18.17 17.84 -5.18
CA LEU A 166 17.80 17.04 -6.35
C LEU A 166 18.91 16.06 -6.72
N TRP A 167 20.14 16.55 -6.84
CA TRP A 167 21.29 15.75 -7.24
C TRP A 167 21.67 14.73 -6.15
N GLU A 168 21.60 15.12 -4.88
CA GLU A 168 21.78 14.19 -3.76
C GLU A 168 20.82 13.00 -3.81
N LYS A 169 19.55 13.23 -4.18
CA LYS A 169 18.56 12.15 -4.35
C LYS A 169 18.81 11.31 -5.61
N VAL A 170 19.12 11.95 -6.75
CA VAL A 170 19.40 11.24 -8.02
C VAL A 170 20.64 10.35 -7.90
N PHE A 171 21.66 10.78 -7.17
CA PHE A 171 22.91 10.04 -6.96
C PHE A 171 22.94 9.28 -5.63
N SER A 172 21.82 9.18 -4.90
CA SER A 172 21.78 8.32 -3.71
C SER A 172 22.08 6.86 -4.13
N GLY A 173 23.22 6.33 -3.66
CA GLY A 173 23.74 5.02 -4.08
C GLY A 173 24.74 5.03 -5.26
N LYS A 174 25.13 6.19 -5.81
CA LYS A 174 26.23 6.37 -6.79
C LYS A 174 27.12 7.55 -6.40
N GLN A 175 28.37 7.58 -6.85
CA GLN A 175 29.27 8.69 -6.52
C GLN A 175 28.77 9.99 -7.18
N LEU A 176 28.56 11.04 -6.37
CA LEU A 176 28.17 12.36 -6.86
C LEU A 176 29.23 12.92 -7.83
N PRO A 177 28.83 13.51 -8.97
CA PRO A 177 29.75 14.18 -9.89
C PRO A 177 30.53 15.29 -9.18
N GLU A 178 31.79 15.52 -9.54
CA GLU A 178 32.64 16.49 -8.81
C GLU A 178 32.09 17.92 -8.79
N TRP A 179 31.35 18.33 -9.81
CA TRP A 179 30.80 19.68 -9.93
C TRP A 179 29.66 19.98 -8.94
N THR A 180 29.08 18.98 -8.27
CA THR A 180 28.00 19.18 -7.28
C THR A 180 28.54 19.52 -5.88
N LYS A 181 29.83 19.33 -5.62
CA LYS A 181 30.47 19.75 -4.39
C LYS A 181 30.74 21.25 -4.52
N GLY A 182 29.87 22.07 -3.92
CA GLY A 182 30.05 23.52 -3.91
C GLY A 182 31.48 23.86 -3.50
N GLY A 183 32.24 24.47 -4.41
CA GLY A 183 33.55 25.00 -4.08
C GLY A 183 33.37 26.11 -3.05
N ASN A 184 33.89 25.91 -1.85
CA ASN A 184 34.16 27.01 -0.93
C ASN A 184 35.13 27.95 -1.67
N ASN A 185 34.61 29.07 -2.12
CA ASN A 185 35.41 30.23 -2.51
C ASN A 185 35.32 31.26 -1.39
#